data_AF-A0AAU9F358-F1
#
_entry.id   AF-A0AAU9F358-F1
#
_cell.length_a   1.000
_cell.length_b   1.000
_cell.length_c   1.000
_cell.angle_alpha   90.00
_cell.angle_beta   90.00
_cell.angle_gamma   90.00
#
_symmetry.space_group_name_H-M   'P 1'
#
loop_
_entity.id
_entity.type
_entity.pdbx_description
1 polymer ?
#
loop_
_entity_poly.entity_id
_entity_poly.type
_entity_poly.pdbx_seq_one_letter_code
_entity_poly.pdbx_strand_id
1 'polypeptide(L)'
;MRKTWVKRENIYYKPFYRQKSKMFLLLIFLVGISFIAYQLPTVHSPWNLQQLRRKHKEMMQSLSLGSKQRDVDPFDGGGATEARVAAAAGPDTSSAPDVEPIKIIRGTRLFDYDAYKPNFEGKFKCLDGSKEIAFDHLNDNYCDCEADGSDEPSTNACTNGRFYCRYQKRHITGRGRDKYVASSRVNDHVCDCCDGSDEWTTHVKCRNDCA
;
A
#
# COMPACT_ATOMS: atom_id res chain seq x y z
N MET A 1 -74.35 -2.42 5.64
CA MET A 1 -73.34 -1.56 6.28
C MET A 1 -71.97 -1.89 5.71
N ARG A 2 -71.34 -0.99 4.93
CA ARG A 2 -69.98 -1.21 4.40
C ARG A 2 -68.97 -0.47 5.27
N LYS A 3 -68.00 -1.19 5.83
CA LYS A 3 -66.86 -0.62 6.56
C LYS A 3 -65.79 -0.23 5.54
N THR A 4 -65.51 1.06 5.43
CA THR A 4 -64.38 1.57 4.64
C THR A 4 -63.15 1.61 5.53
N TRP A 5 -62.06 1.03 5.05
CA TRP A 5 -60.77 1.02 5.73
C TRP A 5 -60.01 2.30 5.38
N VAL A 6 -59.74 3.14 6.38
CA VAL A 6 -58.87 4.31 6.25
C VAL A 6 -57.45 3.91 6.65
N LYS A 7 -56.48 4.12 5.75
CA LYS A 7 -55.05 3.84 5.98
C LYS A 7 -54.49 4.71 7.11
N ARG A 8 -53.75 4.08 8.02
CA ARG A 8 -53.17 4.68 9.25
C ARG A 8 -52.18 5.83 8.97
N GLU A 9 -51.62 5.91 7.77
CA GLU A 9 -50.65 6.93 7.36
C GLU A 9 -51.20 8.37 7.29
N ASN A 10 -52.52 8.55 7.28
CA ASN A 10 -53.15 9.88 7.26
C ASN A 10 -53.40 10.48 8.66
N ILE A 11 -52.99 9.80 9.74
CA ILE A 11 -53.33 10.24 11.11
C ILE A 11 -52.37 11.31 11.66
N TYR A 12 -51.18 11.49 11.07
CA TYR A 12 -50.25 12.54 11.50
C TYR A 12 -49.62 13.31 10.33
N TYR A 13 -50.32 14.35 9.89
CA TYR A 13 -49.72 15.42 9.10
C TYR A 13 -48.98 16.38 10.06
N LYS A 14 -47.64 16.32 10.10
CA LYS A 14 -46.79 17.34 10.76
C LYS A 14 -46.15 18.26 9.70
N PRO A 15 -46.77 19.39 9.30
CA PRO A 15 -46.18 20.29 8.31
C PRO A 15 -45.12 21.23 8.90
N PHE A 16 -45.07 21.40 10.22
CA PHE A 16 -44.36 22.55 10.80
C PHE A 16 -42.85 22.35 11.03
N TYR A 17 -42.37 21.10 11.10
CA TYR A 17 -40.97 20.81 11.45
C TYR A 17 -40.01 20.78 10.24
N ARG A 18 -40.51 20.59 9.02
CA ARG A 18 -39.67 20.41 7.81
C ARG A 18 -39.14 21.71 7.23
N GLN A 19 -39.83 22.83 7.44
CA GLN A 19 -39.39 24.15 6.98
C GLN A 19 -38.49 24.83 8.01
N LYS A 20 -38.80 24.69 9.31
CA LYS A 20 -37.96 25.23 10.39
C LYS A 20 -36.61 24.50 10.53
N SER A 21 -36.56 23.18 10.33
CA SER A 21 -35.29 22.43 10.32
C SER A 21 -34.37 22.84 9.17
N LYS A 22 -34.91 23.11 7.98
CA LYS A 22 -34.12 23.62 6.84
C LYS A 22 -33.54 25.01 7.10
N MET A 23 -34.33 25.90 7.70
CA MET A 23 -33.86 27.24 8.10
C MET A 23 -32.81 27.16 9.22
N PHE A 24 -32.97 26.25 10.16
CA PHE A 24 -31.99 26.02 11.23
C PHE A 24 -30.66 25.46 10.70
N LEU A 25 -30.70 24.48 9.78
CA LEU A 25 -29.51 23.94 9.14
C LEU A 25 -28.79 24.97 8.27
N LEU A 26 -29.53 25.79 7.51
CA LEU A 26 -28.95 26.91 6.76
C LEU A 26 -28.27 27.93 7.68
N LEU A 27 -28.88 28.25 8.82
CA LEU A 27 -28.31 29.18 9.79
C LEU A 27 -27.01 28.63 10.41
N ILE A 28 -26.99 27.35 10.78
CA ILE A 28 -25.75 26.68 11.25
C ILE A 28 -24.66 26.72 10.19
N PHE A 29 -25.01 26.45 8.93
CA PHE A 29 -24.05 26.46 7.83
C PHE A 29 -23.48 27.86 7.58
N LEU A 30 -24.31 28.91 7.61
CA LEU A 30 -23.87 30.29 7.44
C LEU A 30 -23.02 30.79 8.61
N VAL A 31 -23.35 30.42 9.84
CA VAL A 31 -22.54 30.72 11.03
C VAL A 31 -21.19 29.98 10.96
N GLY A 32 -21.18 28.72 10.51
CA GLY A 32 -19.96 27.95 10.28
C GLY A 32 -19.05 28.59 9.22
N ILE A 33 -19.61 29.02 8.08
CA ILE A 33 -18.86 29.73 7.03
C ILE A 33 -18.32 31.06 7.56
N SER A 34 -19.12 31.82 8.32
CA SER A 34 -18.69 33.09 8.91
C SER A 34 -17.57 32.89 9.93
N PHE A 35 -17.63 31.83 10.74
CA PHE A 35 -16.58 31.48 11.69
C PHE A 35 -15.28 31.08 10.97
N ILE A 36 -15.37 30.25 9.92
CA ILE A 36 -14.21 29.86 9.09
C ILE A 36 -13.61 31.09 8.40
N ALA A 37 -14.43 31.99 7.85
CA ALA A 37 -13.99 33.25 7.24
C ALA A 37 -13.34 34.21 8.25
N TYR A 38 -13.76 34.17 9.52
CA TYR A 38 -13.14 34.95 10.59
C TYR A 38 -11.81 34.35 11.09
N GLN A 39 -11.65 33.02 11.01
CA GLN A 39 -10.40 32.33 11.37
C GLN A 39 -9.39 32.27 10.20
N LEU A 40 -9.82 32.43 8.96
CA LEU A 40 -8.95 32.43 7.77
C LEU A 40 -7.87 33.52 7.76
N PRO A 41 -8.10 34.75 8.26
CA PRO A 41 -7.05 35.76 8.40
C PRO A 41 -6.06 35.48 9.54
N THR A 42 -6.43 34.68 10.55
CA THR A 42 -5.61 34.42 11.75
C THR A 42 -4.78 33.14 11.65
N VAL A 43 -5.15 32.20 10.77
CA VAL A 43 -4.38 30.98 10.47
C VAL A 43 -3.55 31.18 9.19
N HIS A 44 -2.64 32.15 9.20
CA HIS A 44 -1.57 32.23 8.21
C HIS A 44 -0.41 31.30 8.63
N SER A 45 -0.69 30.01 8.79
CA SER A 45 0.36 29.01 8.56
C SER A 45 0.41 28.81 7.05
N PRO A 46 1.46 29.23 6.33
CA PRO A 46 1.55 28.97 4.90
C PRO A 46 1.78 27.47 4.75
N TRP A 47 0.70 26.71 4.53
CA TRP A 47 0.80 25.40 3.91
C TRP A 47 1.33 25.65 2.51
N ASN A 48 2.65 25.72 2.39
CA ASN A 48 3.29 25.90 1.11
C ASN A 48 3.04 24.62 0.31
N LEU A 49 2.02 24.66 -0.55
CA LEU A 49 1.64 23.53 -1.40
C LEU A 49 2.84 23.02 -2.22
N GLN A 50 3.78 23.91 -2.57
CA GLN A 50 5.02 23.52 -3.25
C GLN A 50 5.94 22.73 -2.31
N GLN A 51 6.01 23.07 -1.03
CA GLN A 51 6.78 22.32 -0.04
C GLN A 51 6.15 20.95 0.23
N LEU A 52 4.82 20.84 0.28
CA LEU A 52 4.14 19.55 0.35
C LEU A 52 4.38 18.69 -0.90
N ARG A 53 4.27 19.30 -2.08
CA ARG A 53 4.56 18.60 -3.34
C ARG A 53 6.03 18.17 -3.44
N ARG A 54 6.98 18.98 -2.94
CA ARG A 54 8.40 18.61 -2.85
C ARG A 54 8.60 17.44 -1.90
N LYS A 55 8.08 17.50 -0.68
CA LYS A 55 8.14 16.38 0.29
C LYS A 55 7.50 15.10 -0.25
N HIS A 56 6.35 15.21 -0.91
CA HIS A 56 5.69 14.06 -1.55
C HIS A 56 6.54 13.50 -2.70
N LYS A 57 7.16 14.36 -3.51
CA LYS A 57 8.07 13.94 -4.57
C LYS A 57 9.33 13.27 -4.00
N GLU A 58 9.89 13.80 -2.91
CA GLU A 58 11.02 13.21 -2.17
C GLU A 58 10.64 11.83 -1.59
N MET A 59 9.46 11.69 -0.99
CA MET A 59 8.93 10.42 -0.48
C MET A 59 8.69 9.38 -1.58
N MET A 60 8.14 9.79 -2.73
CA MET A 60 8.01 8.92 -3.89
C MET A 60 9.38 8.57 -4.49
N GLN A 61 10.33 9.49 -4.39
CA GLN A 61 11.69 9.26 -4.85
C GLN A 61 12.47 8.32 -3.92
N SER A 62 12.24 8.30 -2.60
CA SER A 62 12.84 7.30 -1.71
C SER A 62 12.26 5.90 -1.95
N LEU A 63 10.96 5.80 -2.26
CA LEU A 63 10.37 4.56 -2.79
C LEU A 63 11.02 4.12 -4.12
N SER A 64 11.44 5.06 -4.96
CA SER A 64 12.08 4.86 -6.27
C SER A 64 13.62 4.69 -6.21
N LEU A 65 14.27 5.12 -5.13
CA LEU A 65 15.74 5.13 -4.96
C LEU A 65 16.33 3.77 -4.58
N GLY A 66 15.49 2.79 -4.25
CA GLY A 66 15.82 1.40 -4.53
C GLY A 66 15.77 1.22 -6.04
N SER A 67 16.95 1.39 -6.67
CA SER A 67 17.26 1.26 -8.09
C SER A 67 16.25 0.43 -8.86
N LYS A 68 15.95 0.89 -10.07
CA LYS A 68 15.16 0.31 -11.15
C LYS A 68 15.51 -1.16 -11.47
N GLN A 69 15.37 -2.07 -10.52
CA GLN A 69 15.17 -3.48 -10.74
C GLN A 69 13.67 -3.61 -10.98
N ARG A 70 13.24 -3.50 -12.24
CA ARG A 70 12.02 -4.21 -12.58
C ARG A 70 12.38 -5.67 -12.31
N ASP A 71 11.79 -6.26 -11.29
CA ASP A 71 11.78 -7.71 -11.08
C ASP A 71 10.98 -8.33 -12.23
N VAL A 72 11.52 -8.25 -13.44
CA VAL A 72 11.22 -9.18 -14.52
C VAL A 72 12.30 -10.23 -14.35
N ASP A 73 12.06 -11.20 -13.48
CA ASP A 73 12.86 -12.41 -13.44
C ASP A 73 12.84 -12.98 -14.88
N PRO A 74 13.98 -13.11 -15.59
CA PRO A 74 13.99 -13.58 -16.99
C PRO A 74 13.57 -15.04 -17.18
N PHE A 75 13.06 -15.68 -16.12
CA PHE A 75 12.65 -17.06 -16.11
C PHE A 75 11.35 -17.23 -15.32
N ASP A 76 10.29 -16.59 -15.83
CA ASP A 76 8.94 -17.04 -15.53
C ASP A 76 8.78 -18.38 -16.27
N GLY A 77 8.83 -19.49 -15.51
CA GLY A 77 8.78 -20.87 -16.00
C GLY A 77 7.43 -21.27 -16.62
N GLY A 78 6.87 -20.44 -17.48
CA GLY A 78 5.70 -20.70 -18.30
C GLY A 78 6.14 -20.83 -19.77
N GLY A 79 6.05 -22.04 -20.31
CA GLY A 79 6.30 -22.29 -21.72
C GLY A 79 5.38 -21.44 -22.61
N ALA A 80 5.96 -20.47 -23.31
CA ALA A 80 5.38 -19.86 -24.49
C ALA A 80 6.51 -19.46 -25.44
N THR A 81 6.34 -19.89 -26.67
CA THR A 81 7.21 -19.78 -27.85
C THR A 81 7.94 -18.45 -28.03
N GLU A 82 9.17 -18.53 -28.55
CA GLU A 82 10.01 -17.45 -29.07
C GLU A 82 9.22 -16.34 -29.77
N ALA A 83 9.43 -15.10 -29.33
CA ALA A 83 9.29 -13.92 -30.18
C ALA A 83 10.43 -12.95 -29.87
N ARG A 84 11.48 -13.01 -30.70
CA ARG A 84 12.48 -11.96 -30.80
C ARG A 84 11.78 -10.66 -31.20
N VAL A 85 11.90 -9.60 -30.41
CA VAL A 85 11.70 -8.24 -30.90
C VAL A 85 12.92 -7.40 -30.55
N ALA A 86 13.57 -6.97 -31.63
CA ALA A 86 14.77 -6.17 -31.65
C ALA A 86 14.57 -4.78 -31.04
N ALA A 87 15.69 -4.21 -30.59
CA ALA A 87 15.82 -2.82 -30.21
C ALA A 87 15.29 -1.87 -31.30
N ALA A 88 14.46 -0.91 -30.90
CA ALA A 88 14.25 0.32 -31.63
C ALA A 88 14.09 1.47 -30.64
N ALA A 89 15.04 2.40 -30.68
CA ALA A 89 14.96 3.69 -30.03
C ALA A 89 13.88 4.54 -30.72
N GLY A 90 13.07 5.25 -29.93
CA GLY A 90 12.16 6.29 -30.39
C GLY A 90 11.48 6.97 -29.20
N PRO A 91 11.52 8.31 -29.09
CA PRO A 91 10.80 9.05 -28.06
C PRO A 91 9.37 9.32 -28.54
N ASP A 92 8.39 9.21 -27.64
CA ASP A 92 7.39 10.28 -27.42
C ASP A 92 6.28 9.84 -26.44
N THR A 93 6.35 10.44 -25.26
CA THR A 93 5.31 11.27 -24.65
C THR A 93 3.84 10.95 -24.99
N SER A 94 3.15 10.26 -24.08
CA SER A 94 1.75 10.56 -23.77
C SER A 94 1.50 10.35 -22.27
N SER A 95 1.14 11.45 -21.63
CA SER A 95 0.78 11.57 -20.22
C SER A 95 -0.51 10.80 -19.91
N ALA A 96 -0.38 9.58 -19.42
CA ALA A 96 -1.36 8.99 -18.51
C ALA A 96 -1.06 9.53 -17.10
N PRO A 97 -2.04 9.65 -16.18
CA PRO A 97 -1.72 10.02 -14.80
C PRO A 97 -0.69 9.02 -14.29
N ASP A 98 0.40 9.53 -13.70
CA ASP A 98 1.48 8.75 -13.10
C ASP A 98 0.93 7.87 -11.96
N VAL A 99 0.25 6.79 -12.31
CA VAL A 99 0.04 5.66 -11.40
C VAL A 99 1.36 4.91 -11.46
N GLU A 100 2.34 5.42 -10.71
CA GLU A 100 3.55 4.66 -10.41
C GLU A 100 3.11 3.26 -9.97
N PRO A 101 3.64 2.19 -10.59
CA PRO A 101 3.28 0.84 -10.21
C PRO A 101 3.54 0.69 -8.71
N ILE A 102 2.53 0.20 -7.99
CA ILE A 102 2.60 -0.08 -6.55
C ILE A 102 3.85 -0.95 -6.31
N LYS A 103 4.90 -0.36 -5.74
CA LYS A 103 6.15 -1.05 -5.44
C LYS A 103 5.93 -1.88 -4.17
N ILE A 104 5.46 -3.10 -4.36
CA ILE A 104 5.30 -4.07 -3.26
C ILE A 104 6.70 -4.49 -2.80
N ILE A 105 6.96 -4.40 -1.50
CA ILE A 105 8.23 -4.81 -0.92
C ILE A 105 8.32 -6.34 -0.93
N ARG A 106 9.44 -6.86 -1.41
CA ARG A 106 9.69 -8.31 -1.48
C ARG A 106 9.65 -8.92 -0.08
N GLY A 107 9.14 -10.15 0.04
CA GLY A 107 9.01 -10.81 1.33
C GLY A 107 7.86 -10.30 2.21
N THR A 108 7.02 -9.38 1.72
CA THR A 108 5.81 -8.91 2.42
C THR A 108 4.52 -9.42 1.77
N ARG A 109 3.44 -9.50 2.56
CA ARG A 109 2.10 -9.78 2.01
C ARG A 109 1.51 -8.54 1.37
N LEU A 110 0.71 -8.75 0.32
CA LEU A 110 -0.04 -7.66 -0.31
C LEU A 110 -0.95 -6.91 0.67
N PHE A 111 -1.52 -7.61 1.67
CA PHE A 111 -2.38 -7.00 2.67
C PHE A 111 -1.63 -6.12 3.68
N ASP A 112 -0.33 -6.37 3.88
CA ASP A 112 0.51 -5.61 4.80
C ASP A 112 1.14 -4.39 4.11
N TYR A 113 0.90 -4.19 2.80
CA TYR A 113 1.50 -3.12 2.00
C TYR A 113 1.37 -1.72 2.62
N ASP A 114 0.22 -1.40 3.21
CA ASP A 114 0.00 -0.09 3.83
C ASP A 114 0.86 0.14 5.08
N ALA A 115 1.23 -0.93 5.81
CA ALA A 115 2.07 -0.85 7.00
C ALA A 115 3.54 -0.57 6.66
N TYR A 116 3.97 -0.97 5.46
CA TYR A 116 5.32 -0.74 4.96
C TYR A 116 5.48 0.55 4.15
N LYS A 117 4.49 1.44 4.18
CA LYS A 117 4.64 2.76 3.57
C LYS A 117 5.41 3.70 4.50
N PRO A 118 6.29 4.56 3.95
CA PRO A 118 6.89 5.62 4.75
C PRO A 118 5.81 6.57 5.28
N ASN A 119 5.99 7.05 6.50
CA ASN A 119 5.17 8.10 7.07
C ASN A 119 5.47 9.45 6.36
N PHE A 120 4.74 10.51 6.75
CA PHE A 120 4.92 11.85 6.15
C PHE A 120 6.34 12.44 6.31
N GLU A 121 7.12 11.91 7.25
CA GLU A 121 8.52 12.29 7.50
C GLU A 121 9.54 11.41 6.75
N GLY A 122 9.09 10.43 5.96
CA GLY A 122 9.97 9.50 5.26
C GLY A 122 10.53 8.39 6.16
N LYS A 123 9.88 8.09 7.28
CA LYS A 123 10.28 7.03 8.22
C LYS A 123 9.39 5.81 8.12
N PHE A 124 9.98 4.64 8.32
CA PHE A 124 9.27 3.39 8.55
C PHE A 124 9.09 3.19 10.06
N LYS A 125 7.96 2.61 10.44
CA LYS A 125 7.67 2.25 11.83
C LYS A 125 7.62 0.72 11.92
N CYS A 126 8.40 0.14 12.84
CA CYS A 126 8.36 -1.30 13.09
C CYS A 126 6.91 -1.74 13.38
N LEU A 127 6.52 -2.94 12.94
CA LEU A 127 5.12 -3.39 13.02
C LEU A 127 4.64 -3.59 14.46
N ASP A 128 5.56 -3.92 15.37
CA ASP A 128 5.34 -3.97 16.81
C ASP A 128 5.22 -2.58 17.46
N GLY A 129 5.59 -1.52 16.73
CA GLY A 129 5.58 -0.14 17.18
C GLY A 129 6.72 0.24 18.13
N SER A 130 7.77 -0.58 18.22
CA SER A 130 8.92 -0.35 19.11
C SER A 130 9.74 0.89 18.74
N LYS A 131 10.03 1.07 17.45
CA LYS A 131 10.92 2.12 16.92
C LYS A 131 10.45 2.65 15.58
N GLU A 132 10.88 3.87 15.25
CA GLU A 132 10.78 4.45 13.92
C GLU A 132 12.19 4.65 13.36
N ILE A 133 12.40 4.22 12.11
CA ILE A 133 13.68 4.27 11.39
C ILE A 133 13.52 4.99 10.06
N ALA A 134 14.62 5.45 9.46
CA ALA A 134 14.56 6.02 8.11
C ALA A 134 14.09 4.96 7.12
N PHE A 135 13.28 5.32 6.11
CA PHE A 135 12.79 4.35 5.13
C PHE A 135 13.93 3.68 4.33
N ASP A 136 15.08 4.34 4.22
CA ASP A 136 16.28 3.82 3.55
C ASP A 136 16.95 2.65 4.31
N HIS A 137 16.61 2.46 5.59
CA HIS A 137 17.06 1.31 6.40
C HIS A 137 16.18 0.07 6.20
N LEU A 138 15.15 0.15 5.36
CA LEU A 138 14.31 -1.00 5.06
C LEU A 138 15.00 -1.90 4.04
N ASN A 139 15.26 -3.16 4.38
CA ASN A 139 16.01 -4.13 3.58
C ASN A 139 17.46 -3.68 3.30
N ASP A 140 18.12 -3.10 4.31
CA ASP A 140 19.50 -2.63 4.23
C ASP A 140 20.53 -3.66 4.73
N ASN A 141 20.08 -4.90 5.00
CA ASN A 141 20.86 -5.99 5.58
C ASN A 141 21.31 -5.73 7.03
N TYR A 142 20.66 -4.82 7.75
CA TYR A 142 20.89 -4.57 9.17
C TYR A 142 19.57 -4.69 9.96
N CYS A 143 19.61 -5.36 11.12
CA CYS A 143 18.39 -5.55 11.93
C CYS A 143 18.20 -4.40 12.92
N ASP A 144 17.39 -3.43 12.55
CA ASP A 144 16.94 -2.27 13.33
C ASP A 144 15.71 -2.56 14.21
N CYS A 145 14.78 -3.41 13.76
CA CYS A 145 13.59 -3.81 14.53
C CYS A 145 13.81 -5.17 15.21
N GLU A 146 14.61 -5.21 16.28
CA GLU A 146 15.07 -6.47 16.92
C GLU A 146 13.94 -7.39 17.42
N ALA A 147 12.80 -6.82 17.80
CA ALA A 147 11.70 -7.57 18.41
C ALA A 147 10.86 -8.35 17.38
N ASP A 148 10.61 -7.78 16.19
CA ASP A 148 9.74 -8.38 15.16
C ASP A 148 10.44 -8.65 13.82
N GLY A 149 11.61 -8.05 13.58
CA GLY A 149 12.37 -8.13 12.33
C GLY A 149 11.62 -7.59 11.11
N SER A 150 10.72 -6.63 11.32
CA SER A 150 9.83 -6.11 10.28
C SER A 150 10.50 -5.17 9.28
N ASP A 151 11.66 -4.65 9.61
CA ASP A 151 12.51 -3.83 8.74
C ASP A 151 13.19 -4.64 7.62
N GLU A 152 13.43 -5.93 7.84
CA GLU A 152 14.18 -6.79 6.94
C GLU A 152 13.32 -7.95 6.35
N PRO A 153 12.20 -7.67 5.64
CA PRO A 153 11.35 -8.72 5.08
C PRO A 153 11.99 -9.46 3.91
N SER A 154 12.97 -8.89 3.19
CA SER A 154 13.59 -9.48 1.99
C SER A 154 15.03 -9.95 2.17
N THR A 155 15.59 -9.80 3.36
CA THR A 155 16.97 -10.19 3.69
C THR A 155 16.99 -11.20 4.84
N ASN A 156 18.19 -11.68 5.16
CA ASN A 156 18.46 -12.62 6.24
C ASN A 156 19.04 -11.98 7.52
N ALA A 157 18.92 -10.66 7.68
CA ALA A 157 19.59 -9.91 8.75
C ALA A 157 18.95 -10.10 10.15
N CYS A 158 17.62 -10.29 10.22
CA CYS A 158 16.91 -10.42 11.49
C CYS A 158 16.63 -11.88 11.87
N THR A 159 16.99 -12.27 13.09
CA THR A 159 16.76 -13.65 13.60
C THR A 159 15.27 -14.01 13.73
N ASN A 160 14.45 -13.04 14.14
CA ASN A 160 12.99 -13.18 14.25
C ASN A 160 12.24 -12.82 12.95
N GLY A 161 12.98 -12.42 11.92
CA GLY A 161 12.42 -11.99 10.63
C GLY A 161 11.72 -13.13 9.90
N ARG A 162 10.77 -12.75 9.05
CA ARG A 162 9.97 -13.69 8.26
C ARG A 162 9.86 -13.22 6.83
N PHE A 163 10.10 -14.14 5.90
CA PHE A 163 9.93 -13.90 4.47
C PHE A 163 8.62 -14.52 3.99
N TYR A 164 7.80 -13.71 3.32
CA TYR A 164 6.59 -14.19 2.65
C TYR A 164 6.87 -14.59 1.20
N CYS A 165 6.61 -15.86 0.85
CA CYS A 165 6.80 -16.32 -0.54
C CYS A 165 5.74 -15.70 -1.46
N ARG A 166 6.19 -15.05 -2.55
CA ARG A 166 5.38 -14.15 -3.39
C ARG A 166 4.26 -14.85 -4.15
N TYR A 167 4.58 -15.91 -4.88
CA TYR A 167 3.68 -16.62 -5.80
C TYR A 167 3.32 -17.99 -5.26
N GLN A 168 2.35 -18.03 -4.35
CA GLN A 168 1.72 -19.28 -3.93
C GLN A 168 0.36 -19.37 -4.62
N LYS A 169 -0.03 -20.53 -5.17
CA LYS A 169 -1.41 -20.72 -5.67
C LYS A 169 -2.39 -20.58 -4.51
N ARG A 170 -2.92 -19.36 -4.35
CA ARG A 170 -4.17 -19.16 -3.62
C ARG A 170 -5.23 -19.84 -4.48
N HIS A 171 -5.98 -20.79 -3.91
CA HIS A 171 -7.11 -21.40 -4.62
C HIS A 171 -7.94 -20.26 -5.24
N ILE A 172 -8.50 -20.46 -6.43
CA ILE A 172 -9.21 -19.40 -7.19
C ILE A 172 -10.31 -18.70 -6.36
N THR A 173 -10.77 -19.35 -5.30
CA THR A 173 -11.71 -18.83 -4.29
C THR A 173 -11.06 -18.01 -3.17
N GLY A 174 -9.79 -17.64 -3.26
CA GLY A 174 -9.05 -16.96 -2.21
C GLY A 174 -8.51 -17.85 -1.07
N ARG A 175 -8.72 -19.18 -1.11
CA ARG A 175 -8.34 -20.11 -0.04
C ARG A 175 -6.91 -20.63 -0.26
N GLY A 176 -5.96 -20.08 0.49
CA GLY A 176 -4.58 -20.58 0.56
C GLY A 176 -4.05 -20.22 1.94
N ARG A 177 -3.16 -21.05 2.50
CA ARG A 177 -2.46 -20.68 3.73
C ARG A 177 -1.25 -19.82 3.35
N ASP A 178 -1.07 -18.70 4.04
CA ASP A 178 0.13 -17.89 3.90
C ASP A 178 1.34 -18.74 4.35
N LYS A 179 2.24 -19.09 3.42
CA LYS A 179 3.52 -19.74 3.76
C LYS A 179 4.58 -18.66 4.01
N TYR A 180 5.25 -18.80 5.14
CA TYR A 180 6.40 -17.99 5.53
C TYR A 180 7.62 -18.87 5.68
N VAL A 181 8.78 -18.29 5.41
CA VAL A 181 10.09 -18.89 5.65
C VAL A 181 10.81 -18.03 6.68
N ALA A 182 11.67 -18.64 7.50
CA ALA A 182 12.52 -17.89 8.41
C ALA A 182 13.48 -17.00 7.61
N SER A 183 13.74 -15.78 8.08
CA SER A 183 14.68 -14.85 7.44
C SER A 183 16.06 -15.49 7.23
N SER A 184 16.49 -16.40 8.11
CA SER A 184 17.74 -17.16 7.97
C SER A 184 17.87 -18.00 6.69
N ARG A 185 16.75 -18.33 6.02
CA ARG A 185 16.74 -19.11 4.78
C ARG A 185 16.47 -18.26 3.54
N VAL A 186 16.54 -16.94 3.68
CA VAL A 186 16.48 -16.05 2.53
C VAL A 186 17.88 -15.95 1.98
N ASN A 187 18.04 -16.25 0.68
CA ASN A 187 19.32 -16.24 -0.01
C ASN A 187 20.37 -17.20 0.62
N ASP A 188 19.95 -18.37 1.10
CA ASP A 188 20.82 -19.39 1.71
C ASP A 188 21.22 -20.52 0.73
N HIS A 189 20.90 -20.37 -0.55
CA HIS A 189 21.09 -21.35 -1.63
C HIS A 189 20.18 -22.58 -1.55
N VAL A 190 19.16 -22.58 -0.69
CA VAL A 190 18.15 -23.64 -0.58
C VAL A 190 16.79 -23.10 -1.01
N CYS A 191 16.05 -23.88 -1.80
CA CYS A 191 14.71 -23.50 -2.23
C CYS A 191 13.67 -23.94 -1.17
N ASP A 192 13.26 -23.04 -0.28
CA ASP A 192 12.20 -23.25 0.70
C ASP A 192 10.82 -22.83 0.16
N CYS A 193 10.76 -21.77 -0.63
CA CYS A 193 9.54 -21.33 -1.28
C CYS A 193 9.25 -22.16 -2.55
N CYS A 194 7.98 -22.53 -2.78
CA CYS A 194 7.61 -23.35 -3.95
C CYS A 194 7.85 -22.62 -5.28
N ASP A 195 7.82 -21.30 -5.26
CA ASP A 195 8.11 -20.44 -6.40
C ASP A 195 9.57 -20.03 -6.49
N GLY A 196 10.38 -20.34 -5.47
CA GLY A 196 11.77 -19.91 -5.38
C GLY A 196 11.97 -18.43 -5.10
N SER A 197 10.96 -17.73 -4.57
CA SER A 197 11.03 -16.28 -4.35
C SER A 197 11.99 -15.85 -3.23
N ASP A 198 12.37 -16.79 -2.37
CA ASP A 198 13.37 -16.68 -1.31
C ASP A 198 14.80 -16.52 -1.85
N GLU A 199 15.14 -17.18 -2.97
CA GLU A 199 16.46 -17.18 -3.59
C GLU A 199 16.56 -16.15 -4.73
N TRP A 200 16.36 -14.87 -4.40
CA TRP A 200 16.26 -13.80 -5.42
C TRP A 200 17.58 -13.12 -5.76
N THR A 201 18.56 -13.15 -4.85
CA THR A 201 19.90 -12.57 -5.09
C THR A 201 20.91 -13.63 -5.50
N THR A 202 20.66 -14.91 -5.21
CA THR A 202 21.62 -15.99 -5.42
C THR A 202 21.62 -16.50 -6.86
N HIS A 203 22.67 -17.24 -7.23
CA HIS A 203 22.76 -17.89 -8.55
C HIS A 203 21.92 -19.17 -8.67
N VAL A 204 21.23 -19.58 -7.60
CA VAL A 204 20.42 -20.80 -7.57
C VAL A 204 19.10 -20.53 -8.28
N LYS A 205 18.80 -21.34 -9.30
CA LYS A 205 17.52 -21.27 -10.02
C LYS A 205 16.55 -22.29 -9.44
N CYS A 206 15.70 -21.83 -8.54
CA CYS A 206 14.63 -22.64 -8.00
C CYS A 206 13.54 -22.89 -9.06
N ARG A 207 13.09 -24.15 -9.18
CA ARG A 207 11.98 -24.51 -10.06
C ARG A 207 10.68 -24.18 -9.36
N ASN A 208 9.75 -23.53 -10.07
CA ASN A 208 8.39 -23.36 -9.57
C ASN A 208 7.66 -24.72 -9.52
N ASP A 209 7.40 -25.22 -8.31
CA ASP A 209 6.68 -26.45 -8.03
C ASP A 209 5.34 -26.21 -7.31
N CYS A 210 4.83 -24.97 -7.32
CA CYS A 210 3.56 -24.63 -6.71
C CYS A 210 2.38 -25.37 -7.40
N ALA A 211 1.73 -26.26 -6.65
CA ALA A 211 0.59 -27.08 -7.11
C ALA A 211 -0.71 -26.29 -7.28
#